data_AF-A0AA38IUU7-F1
#
_entry.id   AF-A0AA38IUU7-F1
#
_cell.length_a   1.000
_cell.length_b   1.000
_cell.length_c   1.000
_cell.angle_alpha   90.00
_cell.angle_beta   90.00
_cell.angle_gamma   90.00
#
_symmetry.space_group_name_H-M   'P 1'
#
loop_
_entity.id
_entity.type
_entity.pdbx_description
1 polymer ?
#
loop_
_entity_poly.entity_id
_entity_poly.type
_entity_poly.pdbx_seq_one_letter_code
_entity_poly.pdbx_strand_id
1 'polypeptide(L)'
;MNHFEWKSAVKSNIKILKLIGLWPQGDESYKKNFYTLYSATILIVFVCGHNFFQTINLFILDDFESFTATIFVTLSCIGSVLKAYSVMQNMHTLKRIFVTIRDEMFLPKNQEQIMLITPAIKIWRIIFRKLCLVLVSVPNFGWSQQ
;
A
#
# COMPACT_ATOMS: atom_id res chain seq x y z
N MET A 1 23.00 -18.63 -17.12
CA MET A 1 22.96 -17.29 -16.49
C MET A 1 21.75 -17.24 -15.57
N ASN A 2 21.91 -16.96 -14.27
CA ASN A 2 20.79 -16.96 -13.34
C ASN A 2 19.80 -15.86 -13.72
N HIS A 3 18.58 -16.26 -14.10
CA HIS A 3 17.53 -15.36 -14.55
C HIS A 3 17.23 -14.32 -13.45
N PHE A 4 17.41 -13.03 -13.76
CA PHE A 4 17.15 -11.97 -12.79
C PHE A 4 15.64 -11.90 -12.49
N GLU A 5 15.24 -12.30 -11.29
CA GLU A 5 13.83 -12.33 -10.91
C GLU A 5 13.37 -10.99 -10.33
N TRP A 6 12.97 -10.06 -11.22
CA TRP A 6 12.28 -8.81 -10.85
C TRP A 6 11.10 -9.05 -9.88
N LYS A 7 10.40 -10.17 -10.05
CA LYS A 7 9.28 -10.61 -9.21
C LYS A 7 9.67 -10.67 -7.73
N SER A 8 10.91 -11.02 -7.39
CA SER A 8 11.38 -11.13 -6.00
C SER A 8 11.51 -9.78 -5.29
N ALA A 9 11.72 -8.68 -6.02
CA ALA A 9 11.82 -7.34 -5.44
C ALA A 9 10.45 -6.82 -4.94
N VAL A 10 9.40 -7.09 -5.72
CA VAL A 10 8.03 -6.60 -5.53
C VAL A 10 7.09 -7.62 -4.88
N LYS A 11 7.51 -8.88 -4.73
CA LYS A 11 6.71 -9.98 -4.15
C LYS A 11 6.13 -9.62 -2.78
N SER A 12 6.94 -8.99 -1.91
CA SER A 12 6.51 -8.59 -0.57
C SER A 12 5.43 -7.50 -0.62
N ASN A 13 5.60 -6.51 -1.51
CA ASN A 13 4.62 -5.44 -1.72
C ASN A 13 3.29 -6.01 -2.19
N ILE A 14 3.31 -6.91 -3.19
CA ILE A 14 2.11 -7.57 -3.72
C ILE A 14 1.42 -8.41 -2.63
N LYS A 15 2.18 -9.12 -1.79
CA LYS A 15 1.60 -9.89 -0.67
C LYS A 15 0.84 -8.99 0.31
N ILE A 16 1.40 -7.83 0.65
CA ILE A 16 0.72 -6.88 1.54
C ILE A 16 -0.48 -6.23 0.86
N LEU A 17 -0.37 -5.86 -0.41
CA LEU A 17 -1.52 -5.35 -1.18
C LEU A 17 -2.65 -6.39 -1.25
N LYS A 18 -2.34 -7.69 -1.32
CA LYS A 18 -3.35 -8.77 -1.20
C LYS A 18 -3.96 -8.84 0.19
N LEU A 19 -3.13 -8.73 1.23
CA LEU A 19 -3.58 -8.78 2.63
C LEU A 19 -4.56 -7.65 2.93
N ILE A 20 -4.25 -6.41 2.54
CA ILE A 20 -5.10 -5.23 2.77
C ILE A 20 -6.28 -5.13 1.78
N GLY A 21 -6.50 -6.17 0.97
CA GLY A 21 -7.62 -6.23 0.05
C GLY A 21 -7.42 -5.44 -1.25
N LEU A 22 -6.29 -4.75 -1.45
CA LEU A 22 -6.06 -3.91 -2.63
C LEU A 22 -5.63 -4.65 -3.91
N TRP A 23 -5.25 -5.93 -3.84
CA TRP A 23 -4.74 -6.68 -5.00
C TRP A 23 -5.60 -7.91 -5.39
N PRO A 24 -6.56 -7.77 -6.33
CA PRO A 24 -7.41 -8.89 -6.73
C PRO A 24 -6.62 -10.00 -7.45
N GLN A 25 -7.06 -11.23 -7.27
CA GLN A 25 -6.50 -12.39 -7.96
C GLN A 25 -6.82 -12.36 -9.47
N GLY A 26 -5.91 -12.89 -10.30
CA GLY A 26 -6.02 -12.90 -11.77
C GLY A 26 -5.39 -11.70 -12.47
N ASP A 27 -5.54 -11.61 -13.79
CA ASP A 27 -4.98 -10.53 -14.63
C ASP A 27 -5.98 -9.37 -14.85
N GLU A 28 -7.25 -9.59 -14.54
CA GLU A 28 -8.32 -8.60 -14.69
C GLU A 28 -8.49 -7.71 -13.44
N SER A 29 -9.39 -6.72 -13.55
CA SER A 29 -9.88 -5.92 -12.42
C SER A 29 -10.64 -6.77 -11.38
N TYR A 30 -11.20 -6.14 -10.35
CA TYR A 30 -12.00 -6.79 -9.32
C TYR A 30 -13.20 -7.54 -9.92
N LYS A 31 -13.13 -8.89 -9.97
CA LYS A 31 -14.28 -9.76 -10.29
C LYS A 31 -15.19 -9.90 -9.08
N LYS A 32 -16.49 -10.19 -9.26
CA LYS A 32 -17.44 -10.44 -8.17
C LYS A 32 -17.17 -11.80 -7.48
N ASN A 33 -16.12 -11.87 -6.67
CA ASN A 33 -15.70 -13.06 -5.94
C ASN A 33 -15.65 -12.78 -4.43
N PHE A 34 -15.51 -13.83 -3.59
CA PHE A 34 -15.32 -13.69 -2.13
C PHE A 34 -14.17 -12.77 -1.75
N TYR A 35 -13.10 -12.74 -2.55
CA TYR A 35 -12.00 -11.79 -2.34
C TYR A 35 -12.45 -10.33 -2.47
N THR A 36 -13.32 -10.01 -3.43
CA THR A 36 -13.84 -8.65 -3.61
C THR A 36 -14.77 -8.25 -2.50
N LEU A 37 -15.56 -9.19 -1.97
CA LEU A 37 -16.37 -8.94 -0.77
C LEU A 37 -15.46 -8.64 0.43
N TYR A 38 -14.44 -9.46 0.67
CA TYR A 38 -13.41 -9.22 1.69
C TYR A 38 -12.75 -7.85 1.54
N SER A 39 -12.30 -7.51 0.33
CA SER A 39 -11.70 -6.21 0.01
C SER A 39 -12.65 -5.07 0.28
N ALA A 40 -13.93 -5.19 -0.13
CA ALA A 40 -14.94 -4.18 0.12
C ALA A 40 -15.19 -4.01 1.62
N THR A 41 -15.30 -5.11 2.38
CA THR A 41 -15.46 -5.06 3.83
C THR A 41 -14.28 -4.37 4.50
N ILE A 42 -13.04 -4.71 4.13
CA ILE A 42 -11.85 -4.05 4.70
C ILE A 42 -11.83 -2.56 4.37
N LEU A 43 -12.09 -2.18 3.11
CA LEU A 43 -12.07 -0.77 2.71
C LEU A 43 -13.19 0.01 3.40
N ILE A 44 -14.40 -0.53 3.49
CA ILE A 44 -15.52 0.14 4.15
C ILE A 44 -15.25 0.29 5.65
N VAL A 45 -14.82 -0.77 6.33
CA VAL A 45 -14.62 -0.75 7.79
C VAL A 45 -13.39 0.07 8.17
N PHE A 46 -12.23 -0.23 7.60
CA PHE A 46 -10.97 0.38 8.02
C PHE A 46 -10.72 1.73 7.37
N VAL A 47 -11.10 1.91 6.10
CA VAL A 47 -10.81 3.15 5.39
C VAL A 47 -11.97 4.12 5.55
N CYS A 48 -13.18 3.75 5.16
CA CYS A 48 -14.33 4.66 5.27
C CYS A 48 -14.77 4.87 6.73
N GLY A 49 -14.85 3.81 7.53
CA GLY A 49 -15.26 3.89 8.93
C GLY A 49 -14.34 4.76 9.76
N HIS A 50 -13.02 4.52 9.70
CA HIS A 50 -12.05 5.36 10.41
C HIS A 50 -12.13 6.84 9.98
N ASN A 51 -12.23 7.13 8.68
CA ASN A 51 -12.36 8.50 8.19
C ASN A 51 -13.68 9.17 8.63
N PHE A 52 -14.77 8.40 8.73
CA PHE A 52 -16.05 8.89 9.21
C PHE A 52 -15.98 9.30 10.69
N PHE A 53 -15.45 8.42 11.55
CA PHE A 53 -15.26 8.76 12.97
C PHE A 53 -14.28 9.91 13.18
N GLN A 54 -13.20 9.95 12.39
CA GLN A 54 -12.22 11.05 12.43
C GLN A 54 -12.86 12.39 12.06
N THR A 55 -13.71 12.39 11.04
CA THR A 55 -14.47 13.59 10.62
C THR A 55 -15.42 14.04 11.72
N ILE A 56 -16.17 13.13 12.35
CA ILE A 56 -17.05 13.46 13.48
C ILE A 56 -16.24 14.06 14.63
N ASN A 57 -15.09 13.47 14.96
CA ASN A 57 -14.22 13.99 16.02
C ASN A 57 -13.79 15.43 15.74
N LEU A 58 -13.45 15.76 14.49
CA LEU A 58 -13.06 17.11 14.09
C LEU A 58 -14.18 18.15 14.32
N PHE A 59 -15.46 17.77 14.19
CA PHE A 59 -16.61 18.65 14.44
C PHE A 59 -17.01 18.79 15.92
N ILE A 60 -16.54 17.88 16.79
CA ILE A 60 -16.83 17.89 18.23
C ILE A 60 -15.73 18.64 19.02
N LEU A 61 -14.54 18.80 18.43
CA LEU A 61 -13.45 19.54 19.05
C LEU A 61 -13.78 21.04 19.12
N ASP A 62 -13.91 21.55 20.34
CA ASP A 62 -14.15 22.97 20.62
C ASP A 62 -12.86 23.79 20.68
N ASP A 63 -11.70 23.15 20.86
CA ASP A 63 -10.41 23.83 21.00
C ASP A 63 -9.62 23.89 19.69
N PHE A 64 -9.10 25.08 19.39
CA PHE A 64 -8.37 25.34 18.14
C PHE A 64 -7.05 24.53 18.04
N GLU A 65 -6.41 24.26 19.18
CA GLU A 65 -5.17 23.48 19.22
C GLU A 65 -5.40 22.03 18.79
N SER A 66 -6.35 21.32 19.40
CA SER A 66 -6.70 19.97 18.99
C SER A 66 -7.31 19.92 17.59
N PHE A 67 -8.03 20.95 17.16
CA PHE A 67 -8.52 21.06 15.79
C PHE A 67 -7.35 21.05 14.78
N THR A 68 -6.34 21.90 15.01
CA THR A 68 -5.17 21.97 14.10
C THR A 68 -4.33 20.70 14.12
N ALA A 69 -4.21 20.00 15.25
CA ALA A 69 -3.58 18.67 15.26
C ALA A 69 -4.41 17.63 14.49
N THR A 70 -5.73 17.63 14.69
CA THR A 70 -6.66 16.63 14.14
C THR A 70 -6.89 16.80 12.63
N ILE A 71 -6.81 18.03 12.10
CA ILE A 71 -6.98 18.27 10.66
C ILE A 71 -5.84 17.66 9.84
N PHE A 72 -4.59 17.67 10.32
CA PHE A 72 -3.47 17.01 9.63
C PHE A 72 -3.65 15.49 9.57
N VAL A 73 -4.13 14.89 10.66
CA VAL A 73 -4.48 13.46 10.70
C VAL A 73 -5.61 13.16 9.71
N THR A 74 -6.66 13.99 9.72
CA THR A 74 -7.83 13.83 8.83
C THR A 74 -7.43 13.92 7.35
N LEU A 75 -6.63 14.92 6.97
CA LEU A 75 -6.11 15.06 5.60
C LEU A 75 -5.25 13.86 5.18
N SER A 76 -4.45 13.33 6.10
CA SER A 76 -3.63 12.13 5.84
C SER A 76 -4.49 10.89 5.62
N CYS A 77 -5.59 10.75 6.36
CA CYS A 77 -6.56 9.66 6.19
C CYS A 77 -7.31 9.80 4.85
N ILE A 78 -7.75 11.01 4.47
CA ILE A 78 -8.36 11.29 3.16
C ILE A 78 -7.38 10.96 2.02
N GLY A 79 -6.12 11.38 2.15
CA GLY A 79 -5.08 11.06 1.18
C GLY A 79 -4.86 9.55 1.01
N SER A 80 -5.00 8.78 2.10
CA SER A 80 -4.93 7.32 2.06
C SER A 80 -6.12 6.70 1.32
N VAL A 81 -7.33 7.25 1.49
CA VAL A 81 -8.54 6.85 0.73
C VAL A 81 -8.34 7.10 -0.76
N LEU A 82 -7.87 8.30 -1.12
CA LEU A 82 -7.62 8.68 -2.51
C LEU A 82 -6.58 7.78 -3.17
N LYS A 83 -5.50 7.43 -2.47
CA LYS A 83 -4.49 6.48 -2.96
C LYS A 83 -5.09 5.09 -3.17
N ALA A 84 -5.86 4.58 -2.22
CA ALA A 84 -6.53 3.28 -2.33
C ALA A 84 -7.47 3.25 -3.55
N TYR A 85 -8.31 4.28 -3.70
CA TYR A 85 -9.20 4.44 -4.84
C TYR A 85 -8.43 4.50 -6.18
N SER A 86 -7.37 5.29 -6.23
CA SER A 86 -6.52 5.41 -7.43
C SER A 86 -5.89 4.08 -7.84
N VAL A 87 -5.41 3.29 -6.88
CA VAL A 87 -4.87 1.95 -7.13
C VAL A 87 -5.95 1.00 -7.65
N MET A 88 -7.15 1.05 -7.07
CA MET A 88 -8.26 0.21 -7.53
C MET A 88 -8.68 0.56 -8.96
N GLN A 89 -8.85 1.84 -9.26
CA GLN A 89 -9.25 2.32 -10.58
C GLN A 89 -8.21 1.95 -11.66
N ASN A 90 -6.92 2.05 -11.33
CA ASN A 90 -5.82 1.78 -12.24
C ASN A 90 -5.27 0.34 -12.15
N MET A 91 -5.97 -0.58 -11.47
CA MET A 91 -5.48 -1.94 -11.21
C MET A 91 -5.13 -2.71 -12.49
N HIS A 92 -5.96 -2.59 -13.53
CA HIS A 92 -5.70 -3.24 -14.81
C HIS A 92 -4.40 -2.72 -15.45
N THR A 93 -4.21 -1.39 -15.48
CA THR A 93 -2.98 -0.77 -15.99
C THR A 93 -1.77 -1.20 -15.17
N LEU A 94 -1.89 -1.22 -13.84
CA LEU A 94 -0.83 -1.64 -12.94
C LEU A 94 -0.42 -3.10 -13.21
N LYS A 95 -1.38 -4.01 -13.35
CA LYS A 95 -1.11 -5.41 -13.70
C LYS A 95 -0.45 -5.56 -15.07
N ARG A 96 -0.91 -4.79 -16.06
CA ARG A 96 -0.29 -4.76 -17.40
C ARG A 96 1.18 -4.34 -17.32
N ILE A 97 1.51 -3.28 -16.58
CA ILE A 97 2.89 -2.84 -16.34
C ILE A 97 3.73 -3.97 -15.73
N PHE A 98 3.19 -4.71 -14.75
CA PHE A 98 3.88 -5.85 -14.16
C PHE A 98 4.17 -6.99 -15.14
N VAL A 99 3.28 -7.21 -16.11
CA VAL A 99 3.52 -8.18 -17.19
C VAL A 99 4.57 -7.64 -18.15
N THR A 100 4.47 -6.38 -18.56
CA THR A 100 5.41 -5.75 -19.49
C THR A 100 6.83 -5.68 -18.94
N ILE A 101 7.03 -5.37 -17.66
CA ILE A 101 8.38 -5.35 -17.04
C ILE A 101 9.05 -6.75 -17.04
N ARG A 102 8.25 -7.82 -17.19
CA ARG A 102 8.77 -9.20 -17.29
C ARG A 102 9.19 -9.57 -18.72
N ASP A 103 8.90 -8.73 -19.70
CA ASP A 103 9.36 -8.93 -21.08
C ASP A 103 10.89 -8.88 -21.14
N GLU A 104 11.49 -9.70 -22.00
CA GLU A 104 12.94 -9.80 -22.23
C GLU A 104 13.58 -8.44 -22.51
N MET A 105 12.82 -7.50 -23.10
CA MET A 105 13.29 -6.14 -23.35
C MET A 105 13.68 -5.38 -22.06
N PHE A 106 13.02 -5.65 -20.94
CA PHE A 106 13.23 -4.96 -19.65
C PHE A 106 14.07 -5.77 -18.65
N LEU A 107 14.52 -6.96 -19.04
CA LEU A 107 15.44 -7.74 -18.22
C LEU A 107 16.86 -7.20 -18.36
N PRO A 108 17.64 -7.14 -17.27
CA PRO A 108 19.05 -6.79 -17.35
C PRO A 108 19.79 -7.87 -18.18
N LYS A 109 20.50 -7.43 -19.22
CA LYS A 109 21.15 -8.30 -20.20
C LYS A 109 22.59 -8.64 -19.80
N ASN A 110 23.23 -7.76 -19.03
CA ASN A 110 24.63 -7.93 -18.61
C ASN A 110 24.80 -7.94 -17.09
N GLN A 111 25.89 -8.57 -16.61
CA GLN A 111 26.23 -8.65 -15.19
C GLN A 111 26.45 -7.27 -14.56
N GLU A 112 26.99 -6.30 -15.31
CA GLU A 112 27.16 -4.92 -14.83
C GLU A 112 25.81 -4.27 -14.49
N GLN A 113 24.79 -4.45 -15.34
CA GLN A 113 23.44 -3.94 -15.07
C GLN A 113 22.83 -4.58 -13.82
N ILE A 114 23.04 -5.89 -13.64
CA ILE A 114 22.60 -6.59 -12.43
C ILE A 114 23.32 -6.03 -11.20
N MET A 115 24.63 -5.77 -11.29
CA MET A 115 25.42 -5.22 -10.19
C MET A 115 24.97 -3.81 -9.80
N LEU A 116 24.54 -2.99 -10.76
CA LEU A 116 23.99 -1.65 -10.50
C LEU A 116 22.59 -1.69 -9.83
N ILE A 117 21.72 -2.61 -10.24
CA ILE A 117 20.32 -2.65 -9.76
C ILE A 117 20.18 -3.40 -8.42
N THR A 118 21.02 -4.40 -8.18
CA THR A 118 20.99 -5.24 -6.97
C THR A 118 21.03 -4.46 -5.64
N PRO A 119 21.93 -3.48 -5.42
CA PRO A 119 21.96 -2.73 -4.16
C PRO A 119 20.67 -1.94 -3.93
N ALA A 120 20.11 -1.31 -4.97
CA ALA A 120 18.85 -0.56 -4.86
C ALA A 120 17.69 -1.48 -4.43
N ILE A 121 17.58 -2.67 -5.01
CA ILE A 121 16.56 -3.66 -4.62
C ILE A 121 16.74 -4.14 -3.18
N LYS A 122 17.99 -4.35 -2.73
CA LYS A 122 18.28 -4.74 -1.34
C LYS A 122 17.86 -3.65 -0.37
N ILE A 123 18.22 -2.40 -0.65
CA ILE A 123 17.84 -1.23 0.16
C ILE A 123 16.32 -1.11 0.23
N TRP A 124 15.63 -1.17 -0.91
CA TRP A 124 14.16 -1.13 -0.96
C TRP A 124 13.52 -2.21 -0.09
N ARG A 125 14.03 -3.45 -0.15
CA ARG A 125 13.52 -4.55 0.65
C ARG A 125 13.71 -4.33 2.16
N ILE A 126 14.82 -3.71 2.58
CA ILE A 126 15.07 -3.38 3.99
C ILE A 126 14.11 -2.30 4.44
N ILE A 127 13.99 -1.21 3.68
CA ILE A 127 13.08 -0.09 3.97
C ILE A 127 11.66 -0.63 4.13
N PHE A 128 11.20 -1.42 3.17
CA PHE A 128 9.85 -1.98 3.17
C PHE A 128 9.60 -2.89 4.38
N ARG A 129 10.54 -3.76 4.74
CA ARG A 129 10.42 -4.61 5.95
C ARG A 129 10.35 -3.80 7.23
N LYS A 130 11.20 -2.78 7.37
CA LYS A 130 11.21 -1.89 8.54
C LYS A 130 9.90 -1.12 8.65
N LEU A 131 9.40 -0.57 7.54
CA LEU A 131 8.09 0.10 7.50
C LEU A 131 6.95 -0.82 7.96
N CYS A 132 6.93 -2.07 7.48
CA CYS A 132 5.90 -3.04 7.90
C CYS A 132 5.99 -3.39 9.39
N LEU A 133 7.21 -3.53 9.94
CA LEU A 133 7.40 -3.79 11.37
C LEU A 133 6.86 -2.63 12.22
N VAL A 134 7.15 -1.38 11.83
CA VAL A 134 6.65 -0.20 12.53
C VAL A 134 5.12 -0.18 12.53
N LEU A 135 4.48 -0.41 11.38
CA LEU A 135 3.02 -0.41 11.27
C LEU A 135 2.35 -1.49 12.13
N VAL A 136 3.01 -2.63 12.37
CA VAL A 136 2.50 -3.69 13.26
C VAL A 136 2.76 -3.38 14.74
N SER A 137 3.79 -2.60 15.06
CA SER A 137 4.17 -2.24 16.44
C SER A 137 3.54 -0.95 16.99
N VAL A 138 2.90 -0.14 16.14
CA VAL A 138 2.24 1.12 16.54
C VAL A 138 1.02 1.01 17.48
N PRO A 139 0.39 -0.16 17.77
CA PRO A 139 -0.66 -0.19 18.80
C PRO A 139 -0.22 0.28 20.20
N ASN A 140 1.09 0.40 20.48
CA ASN A 140 1.62 0.59 21.83
C ASN A 140 2.15 2.00 22.17
N PHE A 141 2.15 2.97 21.25
CA PHE A 141 2.84 4.27 21.51
C PHE A 141 1.93 5.51 21.57
N GLY A 142 0.63 5.38 21.27
CA GLY A 142 -0.30 6.50 21.22
C GLY A 142 -1.11 6.77 22.50
N TRP A 143 -1.01 5.90 23.52
CA TRP A 143 -1.85 5.97 24.73
C TRP A 143 -1.13 6.47 25.99
N SER A 144 0.08 7.02 25.87
CA SER A 144 0.90 7.42 27.04
C SER A 144 1.17 8.92 27.15
N GLN A 145 0.41 9.76 26.43
CA GLN A 145 0.49 11.23 26.54
C GLN A 145 -0.92 11.81 26.47
N GLN A 146 -1.75 11.47 27.46
CA GLN A 146 -2.93 12.21 27.88
C GLN A 146 -2.86 12.37 29.40
#